data_AF-F5W063-F1
#
_entry.id   AF-F5W063-F1
#
_cell.length_a   1.000
_cell.length_b   1.000
_cell.length_c   1.000
_cell.angle_alpha   90.00
_cell.angle_beta   90.00
_cell.angle_gamma   90.00
#
_symmetry.space_group_name_H-M   'P 1'
#
loop_
_entity.id
_entity.type
_entity.pdbx_description
1 polymer ?
#
loop_
_entity_poly.entity_id
_entity_poly.type
_entity_poly.pdbx_seq_one_letter_code
_entity_poly.pdbx_strand_id
1 'polypeptide(L)'
;MAFSKKRTLLKRTTVGTASLLLAGAFLFGGGTVHANQANNGSLARGDDYPYYYKNGSQNIDKWRLYSRQCTSFAAFRLSSVNGFELPAAYGHAKEWGYRAQKEGYRVDQRPAIGAIAWSTRGTHGHVAWVSNVIGDMVEIEEYNYDYTETYHRRTVKASSMTGFIHFKDVGNASVGNYQSVLASSGTHYFTEKAAIMNQPSLTSTIIDYYEPGMSVHYDQTLEKDGYRWISYMSRSGNRRYIPLIKTETSKNGWEKQGTIWYYYENDKVALGWKKIDGSWYYFQTSGAMRTGWLKDGSKWYYLKSSGEMQTGWLKDKGIWYYLESSGAMKSSQWFQVSGKYYYVNVSGELAVDTTIDGFQVDSNGARVEKSTQ
;
A
#
# COMPACT_ATOMS: atom_id res chain seq x y z
N MET A 1 48.28 30.71 -66.12
CA MET A 1 47.22 29.71 -66.42
C MET A 1 47.38 28.55 -65.45
N ALA A 2 46.41 27.92 -64.80
CA ALA A 2 45.04 28.23 -64.41
C ALA A 2 44.69 27.23 -63.27
N PHE A 3 44.11 27.75 -62.19
CA PHE A 3 43.18 27.20 -61.18
C PHE A 3 43.11 25.72 -60.72
N SER A 4 42.99 25.64 -59.37
CA SER A 4 42.05 24.85 -58.55
C SER A 4 42.47 23.48 -58.00
N LYS A 5 42.71 23.43 -56.67
CA LYS A 5 42.39 22.27 -55.81
C LYS A 5 41.83 22.77 -54.47
N LYS A 6 40.53 22.57 -54.22
CA LYS A 6 39.89 22.74 -52.91
C LYS A 6 39.85 21.40 -52.17
N ARG A 7 40.19 21.48 -50.88
CA ARG A 7 40.13 20.47 -49.81
C ARG A 7 38.75 19.84 -49.66
N THR A 8 38.67 18.61 -49.13
CA THR A 8 37.82 18.28 -47.97
C THR A 8 38.38 17.04 -47.25
N LEU A 9 38.55 17.12 -45.93
CA LEU A 9 38.97 16.05 -45.03
C LEU A 9 37.71 15.37 -44.45
N LEU A 10 37.59 14.05 -44.59
CA LEU A 10 36.53 13.24 -43.99
C LEU A 10 36.79 13.05 -42.48
N LYS A 11 35.82 13.46 -41.65
CA LYS A 11 35.71 13.02 -40.25
C LYS A 11 34.93 11.71 -40.22
N ARG A 12 35.53 10.68 -39.60
CA ARG A 12 34.88 9.41 -39.25
C ARG A 12 33.70 9.65 -38.31
N THR A 13 32.53 9.12 -38.66
CA THR A 13 31.38 8.97 -37.77
C THR A 13 31.11 7.47 -37.62
N THR A 14 31.18 6.98 -36.39
CA THR A 14 30.87 5.58 -36.07
C THR A 14 29.35 5.39 -36.10
N VAL A 15 28.93 4.32 -36.77
CA VAL A 15 27.54 3.89 -36.98
C VAL A 15 26.96 3.35 -35.68
N GLY A 16 25.91 4.00 -35.17
CA GLY A 16 24.99 3.43 -34.18
C GLY A 16 23.71 3.02 -34.90
N THR A 17 23.41 1.73 -34.89
CA THR A 17 22.19 1.16 -35.48
C THR A 17 20.95 1.66 -34.75
N ALA A 18 20.15 2.47 -35.43
CA ALA A 18 18.78 2.77 -35.03
C ALA A 18 17.89 1.56 -35.37
N SER A 19 17.38 0.88 -34.35
CA SER A 19 16.26 -0.05 -34.52
C SER A 19 14.96 0.75 -34.39
N LEU A 20 14.29 0.97 -35.53
CA LEU A 20 12.92 1.43 -35.61
C LEU A 20 12.01 0.40 -34.90
N LEU A 21 11.35 0.80 -33.82
CA LEU A 21 10.15 0.11 -33.35
C LEU A 21 8.96 0.73 -34.10
N LEU A 22 8.44 -0.01 -35.08
CA LEU A 22 7.13 0.27 -35.66
C LEU A 22 6.06 0.21 -34.55
N ALA A 23 5.42 1.34 -34.30
CA ALA A 23 4.22 1.42 -33.51
C ALA A 23 3.07 0.73 -34.27
N GLY A 24 2.74 -0.49 -33.86
CA GLY A 24 1.49 -1.14 -34.20
C GLY A 24 0.39 -0.58 -33.31
N ALA A 25 -0.45 0.30 -33.87
CA ALA A 25 -1.69 0.74 -33.24
C ALA A 25 -2.70 -0.42 -33.25
N PHE A 26 -3.07 -0.92 -32.07
CA PHE A 26 -4.30 -1.69 -31.90
C PHE A 26 -5.35 -0.79 -31.27
N LEU A 27 -6.32 -0.39 -32.09
CA LEU A 27 -7.62 0.11 -31.66
C LEU A 27 -8.51 -1.10 -31.37
N PHE A 28 -8.91 -1.30 -30.11
CA PHE A 28 -10.09 -2.09 -29.77
C PHE A 28 -11.02 -1.22 -28.92
N GLY A 29 -12.26 -1.15 -29.39
CA GLY A 29 -13.32 -0.30 -28.86
C GLY A 29 -13.99 -0.84 -27.60
N GLY A 30 -14.84 0.04 -27.08
CA GLY A 30 -15.73 -0.08 -25.93
C GLY A 30 -16.03 -1.48 -25.37
N GLY A 31 -15.51 -1.69 -24.17
CA GLY A 31 -16.04 -2.62 -23.17
C GLY A 31 -15.53 -2.16 -21.81
N THR A 32 -16.42 -1.77 -20.91
CA THR A 32 -16.04 -1.43 -19.53
C THR A 32 -15.50 -2.67 -18.83
N VAL A 33 -14.18 -2.75 -18.69
CA VAL A 33 -13.49 -3.73 -17.84
C VAL A 33 -13.19 -3.07 -16.50
N HIS A 34 -13.89 -3.51 -15.46
CA HIS A 34 -13.62 -3.10 -14.09
C HIS A 34 -12.31 -3.74 -13.60
N ALA A 35 -11.37 -2.86 -13.24
CA ALA A 35 -10.20 -3.02 -12.36
C ALA A 35 -9.46 -4.38 -12.36
N ASN A 36 -8.33 -4.43 -13.08
CA ASN A 36 -7.23 -5.32 -12.73
C ASN A 36 -6.48 -4.77 -11.51
N GLN A 37 -6.68 -5.39 -10.34
CA GLN A 37 -5.77 -5.29 -9.22
C GLN A 37 -5.09 -6.65 -9.06
N ALA A 38 -4.00 -6.86 -9.80
CA ALA A 38 -3.04 -7.89 -9.48
C ALA A 38 -2.15 -7.36 -8.34
N ASN A 39 -2.69 -7.35 -7.11
CA ASN A 39 -1.90 -7.12 -5.89
C ASN A 39 -1.71 -8.47 -5.20
N ASN A 40 -0.46 -8.80 -4.90
CA ASN A 40 -0.01 -10.12 -4.53
C ASN A 40 -0.26 -10.35 -3.04
N GLY A 41 -1.40 -10.92 -2.69
CA GLY A 41 -1.74 -11.25 -1.31
C GLY A 41 -2.71 -12.42 -1.21
N SER A 42 -2.27 -13.61 -1.63
CA SER A 42 -3.02 -14.83 -1.33
C SER A 42 -3.22 -14.99 0.18
N LEU A 43 -4.47 -15.20 0.61
CA LEU A 43 -4.82 -15.57 1.98
C LEU A 43 -4.74 -17.09 2.23
N ALA A 44 -4.10 -17.86 1.34
CA ALA A 44 -3.98 -19.28 1.52
C ALA A 44 -3.20 -19.60 2.81
N ARG A 45 -3.74 -20.47 3.66
CA ARG A 45 -3.07 -20.92 4.90
C ARG A 45 -2.52 -22.34 4.79
N GLY A 46 -2.80 -23.05 3.70
CA GLY A 46 -2.44 -24.46 3.60
C GLY A 46 -3.35 -25.31 4.47
N ASP A 47 -2.96 -26.55 4.70
CA ASP A 47 -3.78 -27.48 5.49
C ASP A 47 -3.57 -27.32 7.01
N ASP A 48 -3.98 -26.17 7.52
CA ASP A 48 -4.08 -25.82 8.95
C ASP A 48 -5.42 -26.27 9.56
N TYR A 49 -6.18 -27.10 8.85
CA TYR A 49 -7.42 -27.69 9.34
C TYR A 49 -7.11 -28.46 10.63
N PRO A 50 -7.86 -28.24 11.73
CA PRO A 50 -7.45 -28.71 13.05
C PRO A 50 -7.15 -30.20 13.07
N TYR A 51 -6.06 -30.58 13.74
CA TYR A 51 -5.54 -31.95 13.73
C TYR A 51 -6.60 -33.00 14.08
N TYR A 52 -7.46 -32.70 15.06
CA TYR A 52 -8.56 -33.57 15.50
C TYR A 52 -9.69 -33.73 14.48
N TYR A 53 -9.83 -32.80 13.52
CA TYR A 53 -10.71 -32.95 12.36
C TYR A 53 -10.00 -33.62 11.18
N LYS A 54 -8.69 -33.43 11.04
CA LYS A 54 -7.87 -33.94 9.93
C LYS A 54 -7.56 -35.44 10.04
N ASN A 55 -7.26 -35.92 11.25
CA ASN A 55 -6.86 -37.30 11.52
C ASN A 55 -7.85 -37.98 12.47
N GLY A 56 -8.72 -38.85 11.95
CA GLY A 56 -9.68 -39.61 12.75
C GLY A 56 -10.92 -40.03 11.95
N SER A 57 -11.86 -40.66 12.65
CA SER A 57 -13.21 -40.91 12.11
C SER A 57 -13.91 -39.58 11.80
N GLN A 58 -14.77 -39.55 10.79
CA GLN A 58 -15.59 -38.38 10.51
C GLN A 58 -16.42 -38.03 11.75
N ASN A 59 -16.27 -36.80 12.22
CA ASN A 59 -16.98 -36.27 13.36
C ASN A 59 -17.84 -35.08 12.92
N ILE A 60 -18.85 -34.77 13.71
CA ILE A 60 -19.65 -33.56 13.52
C ILE A 60 -18.88 -32.39 14.15
N ASP A 61 -18.52 -31.40 13.35
CA ASP A 61 -17.81 -30.20 13.81
C ASP A 61 -18.72 -29.20 14.54
N LYS A 62 -18.17 -28.07 14.99
CA LYS A 62 -18.94 -27.01 15.68
C LYS A 62 -20.05 -26.38 14.83
N TRP A 63 -19.96 -26.43 13.50
CA TRP A 63 -21.01 -25.97 12.58
C TRP A 63 -22.00 -27.08 12.23
N ARG A 64 -21.92 -28.24 12.89
CA ARG A 64 -22.72 -29.43 12.64
C ARG A 64 -22.54 -29.97 11.21
N LEU A 65 -21.33 -29.87 10.67
CA LEU A 65 -20.92 -30.41 9.38
C LEU A 65 -19.97 -31.59 9.59
N TYR A 66 -19.96 -32.54 8.66
CA TYR A 66 -19.03 -33.66 8.71
C TYR A 66 -17.60 -33.16 8.48
N SER A 67 -16.71 -33.45 9.42
CA SER A 67 -15.30 -33.12 9.30
C SER A 67 -14.69 -33.75 8.07
N ARG A 68 -13.62 -33.14 7.54
CA ARG A 68 -12.89 -33.60 6.33
C ARG A 68 -13.73 -33.47 5.05
N GLN A 69 -14.88 -32.81 5.10
CA GLN A 69 -15.68 -32.43 3.93
C GLN A 69 -15.42 -30.99 3.51
N CYS A 70 -15.64 -30.69 2.23
CA CYS A 70 -15.49 -29.35 1.67
C CYS A 70 -16.29 -28.29 2.45
N THR A 71 -17.50 -28.64 2.89
CA THR A 71 -18.37 -27.77 3.70
C THR A 71 -17.78 -27.44 5.06
N SER A 72 -17.22 -28.43 5.76
CA SER A 72 -16.59 -28.22 7.07
C SER A 72 -15.32 -27.39 6.94
N PHE A 73 -14.49 -27.68 5.93
CA PHE A 73 -13.29 -26.90 5.66
C PHE A 73 -13.61 -25.44 5.29
N ALA A 74 -14.62 -25.22 4.44
CA ALA A 74 -15.07 -23.87 4.06
C ALA A 74 -15.61 -23.09 5.28
N ALA A 75 -16.38 -23.74 6.16
CA ALA A 75 -16.85 -23.13 7.41
C ALA A 75 -15.68 -22.79 8.36
N PHE A 76 -14.69 -23.67 8.44
CA PHE A 76 -13.44 -23.43 9.16
C PHE A 76 -12.67 -22.23 8.60
N ARG A 77 -12.57 -22.09 7.27
CA ARG A 77 -11.92 -20.95 6.64
C ARG A 77 -12.63 -19.63 6.93
N LEU A 78 -13.96 -19.61 6.83
CA LEU A 78 -14.78 -18.45 7.20
C LEU A 78 -14.47 -18.02 8.65
N SER A 79 -14.55 -18.95 9.60
CA SER A 79 -14.32 -18.62 11.01
C SER A 79 -12.86 -18.23 11.32
N SER A 80 -11.89 -18.97 10.80
CA SER A 80 -10.47 -18.76 11.14
C SER A 80 -9.82 -17.57 10.41
N VAL A 81 -10.30 -17.20 9.22
CA VAL A 81 -9.67 -16.17 8.40
C VAL A 81 -10.43 -14.85 8.42
N ASN A 82 -11.76 -14.85 8.24
CA ASN A 82 -12.55 -13.62 8.24
C ASN A 82 -13.46 -13.47 9.48
N GLY A 83 -13.47 -14.44 10.39
CA GLY A 83 -14.26 -14.39 11.63
C GLY A 83 -15.77 -14.51 11.39
N PHE A 84 -16.18 -15.00 10.22
CA PHE A 84 -17.60 -15.30 9.95
C PHE A 84 -17.95 -16.68 10.51
N GLU A 85 -18.94 -16.73 11.39
CA GLU A 85 -19.47 -17.99 11.92
C GLU A 85 -20.68 -18.42 11.09
N LEU A 86 -20.52 -19.51 10.35
CA LEU A 86 -21.58 -20.08 9.55
C LEU A 86 -22.72 -20.60 10.45
N PRO A 87 -24.00 -20.38 10.12
CA PRO A 87 -25.09 -20.99 10.86
C PRO A 87 -24.97 -22.52 10.89
N ALA A 88 -25.27 -23.11 12.04
CA ALA A 88 -25.14 -24.55 12.21
C ALA A 88 -26.05 -25.33 11.24
N ALA A 89 -25.56 -26.47 10.76
CA ALA A 89 -26.20 -27.32 9.77
C ALA A 89 -26.55 -26.55 8.48
N TYR A 90 -25.54 -25.92 7.87
CA TYR A 90 -25.72 -25.19 6.61
C TYR A 90 -26.08 -26.08 5.41
N GLY A 91 -25.94 -27.40 5.55
CA GLY A 91 -26.37 -28.41 4.59
C GLY A 91 -25.29 -28.76 3.56
N HIS A 92 -25.70 -29.47 2.51
CA HIS A 92 -24.82 -29.86 1.40
C HIS A 92 -24.36 -28.64 0.61
N ALA A 93 -23.13 -28.70 0.07
CA ALA A 93 -22.52 -27.62 -0.70
C ALA A 93 -23.43 -27.11 -1.83
N LYS A 94 -24.20 -27.99 -2.49
CA LYS A 94 -25.15 -27.63 -3.57
C LYS A 94 -26.21 -26.62 -3.16
N GLU A 95 -26.57 -26.57 -1.88
CA GLU A 95 -27.62 -25.69 -1.36
C GLU A 95 -27.08 -24.34 -0.85
N TRP A 96 -25.75 -24.22 -0.66
CA TRP A 96 -25.16 -23.07 0.04
C TRP A 96 -25.47 -21.74 -0.64
N GLY A 97 -25.36 -21.66 -1.97
CA GLY A 97 -25.64 -20.43 -2.70
C GLY A 97 -27.11 -20.03 -2.64
N TYR A 98 -28.03 -20.98 -2.86
CA TYR A 98 -29.47 -20.72 -2.77
C TYR A 98 -29.89 -20.27 -1.37
N ARG A 99 -29.36 -20.94 -0.34
CA ARG A 99 -29.62 -20.60 1.06
C ARG A 99 -29.05 -19.22 1.40
N ALA A 100 -27.81 -18.94 1.02
CA ALA A 100 -27.17 -17.64 1.28
C ALA A 100 -27.96 -16.49 0.64
N GLN A 101 -28.45 -16.68 -0.58
CA GLN A 101 -29.30 -15.71 -1.25
C GLN A 101 -30.62 -15.47 -0.50
N LYS A 102 -31.27 -16.54 0.00
CA LYS A 102 -32.49 -16.42 0.83
C LYS A 102 -32.23 -15.70 2.16
N GLU A 103 -31.03 -15.86 2.72
CA GLU A 103 -30.58 -15.19 3.95
C GLU A 103 -30.07 -13.75 3.70
N GLY A 104 -30.08 -13.27 2.44
CA GLY A 104 -29.76 -11.89 2.07
C GLY A 104 -28.28 -11.64 1.72
N TYR A 105 -27.46 -12.69 1.64
CA TYR A 105 -26.07 -12.56 1.19
C TYR A 105 -25.99 -12.41 -0.32
N ARG A 106 -24.99 -11.65 -0.79
CA ARG A 106 -24.69 -11.53 -2.22
C ARG A 106 -24.18 -12.87 -2.74
N VAL A 107 -24.79 -13.34 -3.82
CA VAL A 107 -24.34 -14.50 -4.59
C VAL A 107 -24.33 -14.12 -6.06
N ASP A 108 -23.15 -14.03 -6.66
CA ASP A 108 -22.99 -13.59 -8.05
C ASP A 108 -21.77 -14.24 -8.74
N GLN A 109 -21.40 -13.74 -9.92
CA GLN A 109 -20.28 -14.27 -10.72
C GLN A 109 -18.95 -13.52 -10.48
N ARG A 110 -18.90 -12.60 -9.51
CA ARG A 110 -17.74 -11.75 -9.26
C ARG A 110 -16.94 -12.32 -8.10
N PRO A 111 -15.78 -12.95 -8.37
CA PRO A 111 -14.96 -13.48 -7.29
C PRO A 111 -14.44 -12.35 -6.40
N ALA A 112 -14.33 -12.65 -5.11
CA ALA A 112 -13.66 -11.78 -4.13
C ALA A 112 -12.82 -12.65 -3.20
N ILE A 113 -11.72 -12.09 -2.70
CA ILE A 113 -10.90 -12.75 -1.69
C ILE A 113 -11.76 -12.93 -0.43
N GLY A 114 -11.79 -14.16 0.09
CA GLY A 114 -12.61 -14.56 1.23
C GLY A 114 -14.07 -14.87 0.92
N ALA A 115 -14.46 -14.84 -0.35
CA ALA A 115 -15.71 -15.44 -0.79
C ALA A 115 -15.61 -16.97 -0.79
N ILE A 116 -16.76 -17.64 -0.84
CA ILE A 116 -16.84 -19.08 -1.10
C ILE A 116 -17.13 -19.30 -2.59
N ALA A 117 -16.18 -19.92 -3.29
CA ALA A 117 -16.41 -20.45 -4.63
C ALA A 117 -17.38 -21.63 -4.52
N TRP A 118 -18.53 -21.54 -5.18
CA TRP A 118 -19.64 -22.47 -5.06
C TRP A 118 -19.96 -23.12 -6.39
N SER A 119 -20.18 -24.44 -6.37
CA SER A 119 -20.56 -25.23 -7.52
C SER A 119 -21.73 -26.15 -7.20
N THR A 120 -22.71 -26.17 -8.10
CA THR A 120 -23.86 -27.09 -8.04
C THR A 120 -23.61 -28.42 -8.78
N ARG A 121 -22.43 -28.59 -9.39
CA ARG A 121 -22.07 -29.80 -10.13
C ARG A 121 -21.93 -31.00 -9.19
N GLY A 122 -22.35 -32.18 -9.66
CA GLY A 122 -22.34 -33.42 -8.89
C GLY A 122 -23.54 -33.57 -7.94
N THR A 123 -23.55 -34.69 -7.19
CA THR A 123 -24.65 -35.06 -6.30
C THR A 123 -24.78 -34.11 -5.10
N HIS A 124 -23.66 -33.72 -4.50
CA HIS A 124 -23.64 -32.92 -3.27
C HIS A 124 -23.19 -31.47 -3.47
N GLY A 125 -22.83 -31.08 -4.71
CA GLY A 125 -22.20 -29.79 -5.00
C GLY A 125 -20.78 -29.71 -4.46
N HIS A 126 -20.17 -28.53 -4.56
CA HIS A 126 -18.84 -28.27 -4.02
C HIS A 126 -18.69 -26.83 -3.54
N VAL A 127 -17.88 -26.63 -2.49
CA VAL A 127 -17.52 -25.31 -1.98
C VAL A 127 -16.03 -25.24 -1.70
N ALA A 128 -15.42 -24.10 -2.00
CA ALA A 128 -14.02 -23.85 -1.76
C ALA A 128 -13.80 -22.40 -1.29
N TRP A 129 -12.79 -22.17 -0.46
CA TRP A 129 -12.41 -20.84 0.00
C TRP A 129 -11.62 -20.13 -1.08
N VAL A 130 -11.98 -18.89 -1.46
CA VAL A 130 -11.20 -18.08 -2.39
C VAL A 130 -10.06 -17.39 -1.64
N SER A 131 -8.85 -17.91 -1.80
CA SER A 131 -7.65 -17.33 -1.19
C SER A 131 -7.07 -16.18 -2.00
N ASN A 132 -7.28 -16.15 -3.32
CA ASN A 132 -6.82 -15.06 -4.17
C ASN A 132 -7.68 -14.88 -5.43
N VAL A 133 -7.67 -13.69 -6.02
CA VAL A 133 -8.29 -13.37 -7.31
C VAL A 133 -7.21 -12.81 -8.24
N ILE A 134 -7.00 -13.46 -9.39
CA ILE A 134 -5.93 -13.17 -10.34
C ILE A 134 -6.55 -13.02 -11.72
N GLY A 135 -7.04 -11.82 -12.05
CA GLY A 135 -7.76 -11.58 -13.30
C GLY A 135 -9.04 -12.44 -13.40
N ASP A 136 -9.11 -13.31 -14.41
CA ASP A 136 -10.22 -14.26 -14.62
C ASP A 136 -10.06 -15.57 -13.84
N MET A 137 -8.95 -15.73 -13.12
CA MET A 137 -8.63 -16.90 -12.32
C MET A 137 -8.84 -16.62 -10.83
N VAL A 138 -9.17 -17.67 -10.08
CA VAL A 138 -9.23 -17.65 -8.61
C VAL A 138 -8.35 -18.75 -8.05
N GLU A 139 -7.56 -18.42 -7.04
CA GLU A 139 -6.90 -19.42 -6.21
C GLU A 139 -7.87 -19.87 -5.12
N ILE A 140 -8.02 -21.17 -4.96
CA ILE A 140 -8.93 -21.77 -4.00
C ILE A 140 -8.25 -22.79 -3.09
N GLU A 141 -8.72 -22.85 -1.86
CA GLU A 141 -8.40 -23.88 -0.88
C GLU A 141 -9.64 -24.73 -0.60
N GLU A 142 -9.51 -26.05 -0.70
CA GLU A 142 -10.63 -26.96 -0.58
C GLU A 142 -10.23 -28.32 -0.02
N TYR A 143 -11.22 -29.06 0.45
CA TYR A 143 -11.11 -30.48 0.72
C TYR A 143 -11.93 -31.24 -0.34
N ASN A 144 -11.50 -32.44 -0.71
CA ASN A 144 -12.28 -33.41 -1.50
C ASN A 144 -12.45 -33.04 -2.98
N TYR A 145 -11.42 -32.45 -3.57
CA TYR A 145 -11.36 -32.22 -5.02
C TYR A 145 -11.02 -33.51 -5.79
N ASP A 146 -9.81 -34.07 -5.62
CA ASP A 146 -9.36 -35.27 -6.34
C ASP A 146 -9.50 -36.57 -5.51
N TYR A 147 -9.29 -36.49 -4.20
CA TYR A 147 -9.40 -37.62 -3.27
C TYR A 147 -10.23 -37.26 -2.05
N THR A 148 -11.03 -38.21 -1.58
CA THR A 148 -11.83 -38.03 -0.37
C THR A 148 -10.94 -37.71 0.83
N GLU A 149 -11.36 -36.71 1.59
CA GLU A 149 -10.80 -36.29 2.87
C GLU A 149 -9.39 -35.68 2.81
N THR A 150 -9.06 -35.03 1.68
CA THR A 150 -7.73 -34.44 1.44
C THR A 150 -7.79 -32.98 1.02
N TYR A 151 -6.87 -32.19 1.58
CA TYR A 151 -6.67 -30.79 1.24
C TYR A 151 -6.05 -30.61 -0.15
N HIS A 152 -6.55 -29.63 -0.89
CA HIS A 152 -6.00 -29.18 -2.16
C HIS A 152 -5.94 -27.65 -2.20
N ARG A 153 -4.91 -27.14 -2.87
CA ARG A 153 -4.80 -25.75 -3.31
C ARG A 153 -4.62 -25.74 -4.81
N ARG A 154 -5.46 -25.02 -5.53
CA ARG A 154 -5.34 -24.90 -7.00
C ARG A 154 -5.89 -23.57 -7.50
N THR A 155 -5.53 -23.25 -8.72
CA THR A 155 -6.02 -22.07 -9.43
C THR A 155 -6.99 -22.51 -10.52
N VAL A 156 -8.17 -21.90 -10.57
CA VAL A 156 -9.26 -22.25 -11.48
C VAL A 156 -9.83 -21.02 -12.15
N LYS A 157 -10.44 -21.18 -13.33
CA LYS A 157 -11.20 -20.08 -13.95
C LYS A 157 -12.41 -19.75 -13.09
N ALA A 158 -12.66 -18.46 -12.83
CA ALA A 158 -13.83 -18.03 -12.08
C ALA A 158 -15.13 -18.52 -12.72
N SER A 159 -15.18 -18.50 -14.06
CA SER A 159 -16.30 -19.00 -14.87
C SER A 159 -16.54 -20.52 -14.79
N SER A 160 -15.65 -21.29 -14.14
CA SER A 160 -15.87 -22.72 -13.90
C SER A 160 -16.80 -23.00 -12.71
N MET A 161 -17.04 -22.00 -11.86
CA MET A 161 -17.91 -22.08 -10.68
C MET A 161 -19.36 -21.74 -11.04
N THR A 162 -20.31 -22.20 -10.22
CA THR A 162 -21.72 -21.77 -10.32
C THR A 162 -21.89 -20.33 -9.84
N GLY A 163 -21.11 -19.92 -8.85
CA GLY A 163 -21.05 -18.53 -8.39
C GLY A 163 -20.16 -18.39 -7.17
N PHE A 164 -20.13 -17.19 -6.59
CA PHE A 164 -19.37 -16.84 -5.40
C PHE A 164 -20.32 -16.34 -4.32
N ILE A 165 -20.18 -16.88 -3.10
CA ILE A 165 -20.99 -16.52 -1.95
C ILE A 165 -20.21 -15.56 -1.07
N HIS A 166 -20.76 -14.38 -0.82
CA HIS A 166 -20.09 -13.28 -0.12
C HIS A 166 -20.61 -13.13 1.31
N PHE A 167 -20.20 -14.07 2.18
CA PHE A 167 -20.52 -14.00 3.61
C PHE A 167 -19.79 -12.86 4.32
N LYS A 168 -18.48 -12.71 4.05
CA LYS A 168 -17.63 -11.64 4.57
C LYS A 168 -16.34 -11.54 3.75
N ASP A 169 -16.41 -10.84 2.62
CA ASP A 169 -15.26 -10.62 1.74
C ASP A 169 -14.14 -9.88 2.50
N VAL A 170 -12.90 -10.24 2.21
CA VAL A 170 -11.69 -9.62 2.78
C VAL A 170 -11.10 -8.56 1.82
N GLY A 171 -11.60 -8.50 0.58
CA GLY A 171 -11.10 -7.63 -0.49
C GLY A 171 -12.18 -6.79 -1.19
N ASN A 172 -12.97 -6.03 -0.43
CA ASN A 172 -13.52 -4.69 -0.77
C ASN A 172 -14.60 -4.28 0.25
N ALA A 173 -14.16 -3.78 1.40
CA ALA A 173 -14.94 -2.87 2.23
C ALA A 173 -13.95 -1.99 3.01
N SER A 174 -14.09 -0.68 2.80
CA SER A 174 -13.58 0.44 3.59
C SER A 174 -12.82 0.11 4.89
N VAL A 175 -11.59 0.64 4.95
CA VAL A 175 -10.85 1.07 6.16
C VAL A 175 -10.81 0.05 7.30
N GLY A 176 -9.80 -0.80 7.27
CA GLY A 176 -9.35 -1.55 8.44
C GLY A 176 -7.95 -2.08 8.22
N ASN A 177 -6.96 -1.56 8.95
CA ASN A 177 -5.60 -2.09 8.99
C ASN A 177 -5.64 -3.54 9.48
N TYR A 178 -5.56 -4.51 8.57
CA TYR A 178 -5.27 -5.89 8.91
C TYR A 178 -3.94 -6.26 8.27
N GLN A 179 -2.87 -6.09 9.04
CA GLN A 179 -1.57 -6.66 8.70
C GLN A 179 -1.69 -8.18 8.61
N SER A 180 -1.27 -8.76 7.49
CA SER A 180 -1.15 -10.21 7.32
C SER A 180 -0.10 -10.74 8.31
N VAL A 181 -0.53 -11.28 9.45
CA VAL A 181 0.38 -11.98 10.36
C VAL A 181 0.69 -13.34 9.74
N LEU A 182 1.89 -13.49 9.15
CA LEU A 182 2.47 -14.80 8.87
C LEU A 182 2.58 -15.54 10.22
N ALA A 183 2.10 -16.78 10.30
CA ALA A 183 2.24 -17.60 11.49
C ALA A 183 3.72 -17.66 11.90
N SER A 184 4.02 -17.57 13.20
CA SER A 184 5.39 -17.48 13.73
C SER A 184 6.25 -18.70 13.39
N SER A 185 5.63 -19.81 13.00
CA SER A 185 6.23 -21.02 12.47
C SER A 185 5.29 -21.70 11.46
N GLY A 186 5.82 -22.59 10.63
CA GLY A 186 5.01 -23.31 9.64
C GLY A 186 5.84 -23.88 8.48
N THR A 187 5.17 -24.41 7.47
CA THR A 187 5.82 -24.85 6.24
C THR A 187 5.51 -23.84 5.14
N HIS A 188 6.55 -23.21 4.59
CA HIS A 188 6.42 -22.30 3.46
C HIS A 188 6.72 -23.06 2.16
N TYR A 189 5.87 -22.87 1.15
CA TYR A 189 6.04 -23.43 -0.19
C TYR A 189 6.39 -22.29 -1.15
N PHE A 190 7.54 -22.39 -1.81
CA PHE A 190 8.06 -21.36 -2.71
C PHE A 190 7.36 -21.46 -4.07
N THR A 191 6.78 -20.35 -4.53
CA THR A 191 6.19 -20.23 -5.88
C THR A 191 7.12 -19.56 -6.88
N GLU A 192 8.19 -18.93 -6.37
CA GLU A 192 9.25 -18.29 -7.12
C GLU A 192 10.61 -18.64 -6.49
N LYS A 193 11.70 -18.39 -7.20
CA LYS A 193 13.06 -18.64 -6.70
C LYS A 193 13.38 -17.70 -5.54
N ALA A 194 13.81 -18.26 -4.39
CA ALA A 194 14.10 -17.50 -3.18
C ALA A 194 15.52 -17.77 -2.65
N ALA A 195 16.26 -16.72 -2.30
CA ALA A 195 17.62 -16.83 -1.79
C ALA A 195 17.65 -17.22 -0.30
N ILE A 196 18.55 -18.15 0.05
CA ILE A 196 18.83 -18.56 1.43
C ILE A 196 20.04 -17.75 1.92
N MET A 197 19.88 -17.01 3.01
CA MET A 197 20.87 -16.07 3.52
C MET A 197 21.38 -16.44 4.91
N ASN A 198 22.60 -16.00 5.25
CA ASN A 198 23.18 -16.21 6.59
C ASN A 198 22.67 -15.22 7.63
N GLN A 199 22.13 -14.08 7.17
CA GLN A 199 21.55 -13.03 7.99
C GLN A 199 20.31 -12.47 7.28
N PRO A 200 19.35 -11.88 8.01
CA PRO A 200 18.19 -11.23 7.42
C PRO A 200 18.59 -9.85 6.89
N SER A 201 19.29 -9.85 5.76
CA SER A 201 19.72 -8.65 5.04
C SER A 201 19.96 -9.00 3.57
N LEU A 202 19.47 -8.19 2.64
CA LEU A 202 19.66 -8.45 1.20
C LEU A 202 21.12 -8.34 0.73
N THR A 203 22.00 -7.73 1.53
CA THR A 203 23.45 -7.66 1.25
C THR A 203 24.23 -8.80 1.91
N SER A 204 23.54 -9.71 2.60
CA SER A 204 24.11 -10.91 3.21
C SER A 204 24.61 -11.88 2.14
N THR A 205 25.56 -12.74 2.54
CA THR A 205 26.00 -13.86 1.71
C THR A 205 24.83 -14.80 1.41
N ILE A 206 24.56 -14.98 0.11
CA ILE A 206 23.64 -16.00 -0.38
C ILE A 206 24.33 -17.36 -0.28
N ILE A 207 23.71 -18.27 0.45
CA ILE A 207 24.21 -19.61 0.73
C ILE A 207 23.73 -20.60 -0.33
N ASP A 208 22.46 -20.50 -0.72
CA ASP A 208 21.82 -21.35 -1.72
C ASP A 208 20.46 -20.75 -2.12
N TYR A 209 19.63 -21.47 -2.86
CA TYR A 209 18.30 -21.06 -3.29
C TYR A 209 17.26 -22.16 -3.06
N TYR A 210 16.03 -21.73 -2.77
CA TYR A 210 14.84 -22.54 -3.01
C TYR A 210 14.30 -22.22 -4.40
N GLU A 211 14.00 -23.25 -5.19
CA GLU A 211 13.35 -23.12 -6.49
C GLU A 211 11.82 -23.26 -6.35
N PRO A 212 11.03 -22.78 -7.34
CA PRO A 212 9.59 -22.95 -7.35
C PRO A 212 9.17 -24.41 -7.14
N GLY A 213 8.20 -24.64 -6.25
CA GLY A 213 7.72 -25.97 -5.85
C GLY A 213 8.43 -26.58 -4.64
N MET A 214 9.57 -26.03 -4.21
CA MET A 214 10.23 -26.46 -2.98
C MET A 214 9.54 -25.92 -1.73
N SER A 215 9.84 -26.49 -0.57
CA SER A 215 9.30 -26.04 0.71
C SER A 215 10.33 -26.08 1.84
N VAL A 216 10.11 -25.23 2.85
CA VAL A 216 10.90 -25.22 4.09
C VAL A 216 9.98 -25.13 5.30
N HIS A 217 10.30 -25.91 6.34
CA HIS A 217 9.72 -25.71 7.65
C HIS A 217 10.51 -24.65 8.42
N TYR A 218 9.84 -23.58 8.83
CA TYR A 218 10.42 -22.45 9.53
C TYR A 218 9.83 -22.33 10.95
N ASP A 219 10.63 -21.82 11.87
CA ASP A 219 10.29 -21.71 13.30
C ASP A 219 10.26 -20.25 13.80
N GLN A 220 10.63 -19.30 12.94
CA GLN A 220 10.65 -17.87 13.25
C GLN A 220 10.27 -17.02 12.04
N THR A 221 9.64 -15.87 12.32
CA THR A 221 9.42 -14.78 11.38
C THR A 221 10.02 -13.49 11.93
N LEU A 222 10.58 -12.63 11.08
CA LEU A 222 10.97 -11.27 11.48
C LEU A 222 10.81 -10.28 10.32
N GLU A 223 10.82 -8.99 10.66
CA GLU A 223 10.80 -7.90 9.67
C GLU A 223 12.11 -7.11 9.77
N LYS A 224 12.79 -6.95 8.63
CA LYS A 224 14.04 -6.18 8.54
C LYS A 224 14.29 -5.75 7.10
N ASP A 225 14.80 -4.53 6.93
CA ASP A 225 15.13 -3.92 5.63
C ASP A 225 13.96 -3.84 4.64
N GLY A 226 12.72 -3.73 5.16
CA GLY A 226 11.50 -3.71 4.34
C GLY A 226 11.04 -5.08 3.84
N TYR A 227 11.69 -6.17 4.29
CA TYR A 227 11.32 -7.54 3.98
C TYR A 227 10.80 -8.25 5.22
N ARG A 228 9.82 -9.11 4.99
CA ARG A 228 9.46 -10.14 5.97
C ARG A 228 10.25 -11.39 5.66
N TRP A 229 10.96 -11.88 6.67
CA TRP A 229 11.83 -13.04 6.60
C TRP A 229 11.21 -14.20 7.35
N ILE A 230 11.30 -15.40 6.79
CA ILE A 230 11.21 -16.63 7.58
C ILE A 230 12.60 -17.13 7.92
N SER A 231 12.72 -17.79 9.06
CA SER A 231 13.97 -18.37 9.52
C SER A 231 13.80 -19.80 10.01
N TYR A 232 14.82 -20.62 9.76
CA TYR A 232 14.85 -22.03 10.12
C TYR A 232 16.28 -22.47 10.50
N MET A 233 16.38 -23.61 11.19
CA MET A 233 17.66 -24.27 11.46
C MET A 233 18.01 -25.24 10.33
N SER A 234 19.19 -25.07 9.71
CA SER A 234 19.68 -26.01 8.70
C SER A 234 20.02 -27.37 9.33
N ARG A 235 20.17 -28.41 8.49
CA ARG A 235 20.65 -29.74 8.94
C ARG A 235 22.01 -29.68 9.66
N SER A 236 22.83 -28.69 9.34
CA SER A 236 24.13 -28.46 9.96
C SER A 236 24.05 -27.63 11.25
N GLY A 237 22.84 -27.39 11.79
CA GLY A 237 22.63 -26.63 13.02
C GLY A 237 22.79 -25.11 12.90
N ASN A 238 22.85 -24.55 11.68
CA ASN A 238 23.03 -23.11 11.50
C ASN A 238 21.70 -22.43 11.12
N ARG A 239 21.40 -21.27 11.71
CA ARG A 239 20.20 -20.50 11.37
C ARG A 239 20.30 -19.89 9.97
N ARG A 240 19.21 -19.93 9.22
CA ARG A 240 19.08 -19.42 7.84
C ARG A 240 17.88 -18.50 7.73
N TYR A 241 17.93 -17.60 6.76
CA TYR A 241 16.92 -16.57 6.55
C TYR A 241 16.51 -16.55 5.08
N ILE A 242 15.21 -16.49 4.81
CA ILE A 242 14.67 -16.40 3.45
C ILE A 242 13.73 -15.19 3.40
N PRO A 243 13.96 -14.22 2.50
CA PRO A 243 13.01 -13.14 2.28
C PRO A 243 11.80 -13.71 1.54
N LEU A 244 10.60 -13.55 2.10
CA LEU A 244 9.37 -14.08 1.49
C LEU A 244 8.61 -13.04 0.70
N ILE A 245 8.51 -11.84 1.26
CA ILE A 245 7.72 -10.76 0.70
C ILE A 245 8.60 -9.52 0.84
N LYS A 246 8.90 -8.86 -0.27
CA LYS A 246 9.14 -7.41 -0.23
C LYS A 246 7.81 -6.85 0.24
N THR A 247 7.70 -6.49 1.51
CA THR A 247 6.48 -5.91 2.08
C THR A 247 5.97 -4.93 1.04
N GLU A 248 4.83 -5.24 0.39
CA GLU A 248 4.43 -4.52 -0.82
C GLU A 248 4.57 -3.05 -0.52
N THR A 249 5.38 -2.38 -1.35
CA THR A 249 5.91 -1.04 -1.16
C THR A 249 4.99 -0.23 -0.29
N SER A 250 5.33 -0.11 1.00
CA SER A 250 4.71 0.92 1.81
C SER A 250 4.91 2.19 1.04
N LYS A 251 3.81 2.79 0.61
CA LYS A 251 3.87 4.09 -0.03
C LYS A 251 4.55 4.98 0.98
N ASN A 252 5.73 5.41 0.60
CA ASN A 252 6.66 6.14 1.44
C ASN A 252 7.18 7.26 0.58
N GLY A 253 7.05 8.48 1.07
CA GLY A 253 7.45 9.66 0.34
C GLY A 253 6.29 10.32 -0.41
N TRP A 254 6.70 11.23 -1.30
CA TRP A 254 5.81 12.10 -2.04
C TRP A 254 5.12 11.39 -3.19
N GLU A 255 3.83 11.65 -3.35
CA GLU A 255 3.08 11.22 -4.52
C GLU A 255 2.11 12.31 -4.98
N LYS A 256 2.04 12.51 -6.30
CA LYS A 256 1.15 13.47 -6.93
C LYS A 256 -0.06 12.77 -7.53
N GLN A 257 -1.26 13.19 -7.13
CA GLN A 257 -2.51 12.75 -7.74
C GLN A 257 -3.19 13.96 -8.39
N GLY A 258 -3.25 13.97 -9.72
CA GLY A 258 -3.66 15.16 -10.48
C GLY A 258 -2.72 16.34 -10.21
N THR A 259 -3.24 17.41 -9.61
CA THR A 259 -2.48 18.61 -9.22
C THR A 259 -2.12 18.64 -7.73
N ILE A 260 -2.56 17.66 -6.94
CA ILE A 260 -2.42 17.65 -5.49
C ILE A 260 -1.30 16.70 -5.09
N TRP A 261 -0.47 17.14 -4.13
CA TRP A 261 0.57 16.32 -3.53
C TRP A 261 0.10 15.68 -2.23
N TYR A 262 0.55 14.47 -2.00
CA TYR A 262 0.34 13.67 -0.80
C TYR A 262 1.70 13.17 -0.34
N TYR A 263 1.84 12.93 0.96
CA TYR A 263 3.01 12.26 1.52
C TYR A 263 2.55 11.05 2.29
N TYR A 264 3.19 9.91 2.04
CA TYR A 264 2.85 8.66 2.70
C TYR A 264 3.98 8.20 3.61
N GLU A 265 3.61 7.62 4.75
CA GLU A 265 4.48 6.89 5.66
C GLU A 265 3.82 5.57 6.01
N ASN A 266 4.39 4.46 5.56
CA ASN A 266 3.84 3.13 5.79
C ASN A 266 2.37 3.04 5.37
N ASP A 267 2.09 3.52 4.15
CA ASP A 267 0.75 3.57 3.54
C ASP A 267 -0.26 4.51 4.22
N LYS A 268 0.14 5.18 5.30
CA LYS A 268 -0.66 6.22 5.94
C LYS A 268 -0.32 7.54 5.32
N VAL A 269 -1.33 8.24 4.83
CA VAL A 269 -1.15 9.61 4.37
C VAL A 269 -0.84 10.51 5.57
N ALA A 270 0.13 11.41 5.41
CA ALA A 270 0.43 12.41 6.40
C ALA A 270 -0.77 13.36 6.56
N LEU A 271 -1.04 13.76 7.80
CA LEU A 271 -2.10 14.68 8.17
C LEU A 271 -1.53 15.74 9.12
N GLY A 272 -2.03 16.97 9.02
CA GLY A 272 -1.55 18.11 9.80
C GLY A 272 -0.10 18.47 9.50
N TRP A 273 0.58 19.04 10.49
CA TRP A 273 1.98 19.43 10.39
C TRP A 273 2.91 18.21 10.35
N LYS A 274 3.78 18.15 9.36
CA LYS A 274 4.77 17.09 9.21
C LYS A 274 6.12 17.65 8.78
N LYS A 275 7.19 17.23 9.46
CA LYS A 275 8.56 17.55 9.08
C LYS A 275 9.12 16.46 8.17
N ILE A 276 9.56 16.82 6.98
CA ILE A 276 10.07 15.93 5.92
C ILE A 276 11.36 16.56 5.38
N ASP A 277 12.46 15.81 5.42
CA ASP A 277 13.79 16.24 4.95
C ASP A 277 14.25 17.61 5.50
N GLY A 278 13.90 17.90 6.75
CA GLY A 278 14.27 19.15 7.43
C GLY A 278 13.26 20.28 7.27
N SER A 279 12.35 20.23 6.30
CA SER A 279 11.32 21.23 6.04
C SER A 279 9.96 20.82 6.65
N TRP A 280 9.18 21.79 7.11
CA TRP A 280 7.82 21.56 7.58
C TRP A 280 6.82 21.69 6.43
N TYR A 281 5.81 20.83 6.42
CA TYR A 281 4.71 20.81 5.47
C TYR A 281 3.40 20.67 6.26
N TYR A 282 2.28 21.03 5.63
CA TYR A 282 0.96 20.80 6.20
C TYR A 282 0.07 20.01 5.25
N PHE A 283 -0.57 18.97 5.77
CA PHE A 283 -1.50 18.14 5.04
C PHE A 283 -2.91 18.29 5.63
N GLN A 284 -3.90 18.48 4.76
CA GLN A 284 -5.30 18.58 5.16
C GLN A 284 -5.80 17.23 5.69
N THR A 285 -7.00 17.19 6.26
CA THR A 285 -7.63 15.95 6.73
C THR A 285 -7.87 14.92 5.62
N SER A 286 -7.93 15.38 4.36
CA SER A 286 -7.96 14.53 3.15
C SER A 286 -6.59 13.98 2.74
N GLY A 287 -5.51 14.39 3.40
CA GLY A 287 -4.13 14.09 3.03
C GLY A 287 -3.53 15.03 1.97
N ALA A 288 -4.32 15.96 1.43
CA ALA A 288 -3.85 16.91 0.43
C ALA A 288 -2.86 17.92 1.03
N MET A 289 -1.69 18.07 0.43
CA MET A 289 -0.68 19.06 0.83
C MET A 289 -1.21 20.48 0.58
N ARG A 290 -1.09 21.33 1.59
CA ARG A 290 -1.50 22.74 1.51
C ARG A 290 -0.34 23.61 1.00
N THR A 291 -0.69 24.65 0.25
CA THR A 291 0.20 25.75 -0.15
C THR A 291 -0.48 27.09 0.12
N GLY A 292 0.29 28.16 0.17
CA GLY A 292 -0.15 29.51 0.48
C GLY A 292 -0.39 29.74 1.97
N TRP A 293 -1.19 30.77 2.28
CA TRP A 293 -1.56 31.11 3.66
C TRP A 293 -2.41 30.01 4.31
N LEU A 294 -2.01 29.63 5.52
CA LEU A 294 -2.67 28.65 6.37
C LEU A 294 -2.93 29.27 7.75
N LYS A 295 -4.19 29.23 8.19
CA LYS A 295 -4.54 29.55 9.58
C LYS A 295 -4.68 28.24 10.35
N ASP A 296 -3.90 28.10 11.41
CA ASP A 296 -3.94 26.94 12.30
C ASP A 296 -4.09 27.45 13.75
N GLY A 297 -5.25 27.17 14.34
CA GLY A 297 -5.69 27.82 15.58
C GLY A 297 -5.76 29.34 15.46
N SER A 298 -5.04 30.05 16.33
CA SER A 298 -4.95 31.52 16.34
C SER A 298 -3.78 32.08 15.52
N LYS A 299 -2.96 31.22 14.90
CA LYS A 299 -1.73 31.62 14.22
C LYS A 299 -1.85 31.47 12.70
N TRP A 300 -1.15 32.33 11.99
CA TRP A 300 -1.00 32.26 10.54
C TRP A 300 0.38 31.74 10.17
N TYR A 301 0.43 30.96 9.11
CA TYR A 301 1.62 30.37 8.53
C TYR A 301 1.56 30.55 7.02
N TYR A 302 2.73 30.51 6.36
CA TYR A 302 2.78 30.52 4.91
C TYR A 302 3.54 29.30 4.40
N LEU A 303 2.91 28.55 3.50
CA LEU A 303 3.52 27.41 2.82
C LEU A 303 3.86 27.83 1.40
N LYS A 304 5.11 27.66 1.00
CA LYS A 304 5.60 27.98 -0.35
C LYS A 304 4.84 27.17 -1.40
N SER A 305 5.04 27.48 -2.68
CA SER A 305 4.49 26.69 -3.79
C SER A 305 4.98 25.23 -3.79
N SER A 306 6.17 24.97 -3.24
CA SER A 306 6.71 23.63 -2.98
C SER A 306 6.06 22.91 -1.79
N GLY A 307 5.24 23.61 -0.99
CA GLY A 307 4.63 23.11 0.25
C GLY A 307 5.43 23.37 1.52
N GLU A 308 6.72 23.71 1.40
CA GLU A 308 7.57 23.99 2.55
C GLU A 308 7.08 25.23 3.32
N MET A 309 7.08 25.15 4.64
CA MET A 309 6.80 26.27 5.52
C MET A 309 7.87 27.36 5.40
N GLN A 310 7.44 28.58 5.13
CA GLN A 310 8.28 29.77 5.11
C GLN A 310 8.60 30.23 6.54
N THR A 311 9.84 30.65 6.75
CA THR A 311 10.27 31.40 7.93
C THR A 311 11.00 32.68 7.48
N GLY A 312 11.11 33.64 8.39
CA GLY A 312 11.70 34.95 8.11
C GLY A 312 10.80 35.83 7.26
N TRP A 313 11.42 36.70 6.46
CA TRP A 313 10.70 37.66 5.61
C TRP A 313 9.96 36.96 4.46
N LEU A 314 8.72 37.40 4.22
CA LEU A 314 7.89 36.98 3.10
C LEU A 314 7.32 38.22 2.40
N LYS A 315 7.47 38.30 1.09
CA LYS A 315 6.76 39.29 0.26
C LYS A 315 5.65 38.58 -0.51
N ASP A 316 4.40 38.87 -0.18
CA ASP A 316 3.23 38.35 -0.88
C ASP A 316 2.41 39.51 -1.43
N LYS A 317 2.13 39.48 -2.75
CA LYS A 317 1.38 40.54 -3.48
C LYS A 317 1.85 41.98 -3.20
N GLY A 318 3.16 42.17 -3.00
CA GLY A 318 3.76 43.48 -2.75
C GLY A 318 3.88 43.87 -1.28
N ILE A 319 3.22 43.14 -0.38
CA ILE A 319 3.21 43.40 1.06
C ILE A 319 4.24 42.50 1.75
N TRP A 320 4.99 43.06 2.70
CA TRP A 320 5.94 42.32 3.52
C TRP A 320 5.30 41.81 4.80
N TYR A 321 5.67 40.58 5.17
CA TYR A 321 5.29 39.88 6.39
C TYR A 321 6.54 39.28 7.03
N TYR A 322 6.47 39.01 8.33
CA TYR A 322 7.54 38.31 9.05
C TYR A 322 7.00 37.06 9.74
N LEU A 323 7.57 35.91 9.37
CA LEU A 323 7.26 34.60 9.93
C LEU A 323 8.39 34.24 10.91
N GLU A 324 8.05 33.90 12.14
CA GLU A 324 9.02 33.52 13.17
C GLU A 324 9.75 32.22 12.80
N SER A 325 10.76 31.83 13.58
CA SER A 325 11.45 30.54 13.38
C SER A 325 10.52 29.33 13.52
N SER A 326 9.42 29.49 14.26
CA SER A 326 8.33 28.52 14.37
C SER A 326 7.38 28.51 13.15
N GLY A 327 7.56 29.43 12.21
CA GLY A 327 6.68 29.68 11.06
C GLY A 327 5.45 30.55 11.37
N ALA A 328 5.19 30.87 12.64
CA ALA A 328 4.06 31.72 13.00
C ALA A 328 4.29 33.16 12.52
N MET A 329 3.30 33.73 11.86
CA MET A 329 3.31 35.13 11.43
C MET A 329 3.22 36.05 12.64
N LYS A 330 4.10 37.05 12.72
CA LYS A 330 3.94 38.15 13.67
C LYS A 330 2.75 39.01 13.27
N SER A 331 2.00 39.46 14.27
CA SER A 331 0.88 40.39 14.10
C SER A 331 0.81 41.35 15.28
N SER A 332 0.45 42.59 15.00
CA SER A 332 0.17 43.66 15.98
C SER A 332 1.29 43.87 17.00
N GLN A 333 2.54 43.95 16.56
CA GLN A 333 3.68 44.05 17.47
C GLN A 333 4.92 44.67 16.82
N TRP A 334 5.75 45.27 17.66
CA TRP A 334 7.16 45.56 17.35
C TRP A 334 8.02 44.31 17.50
N PHE A 335 9.03 44.16 16.65
CA PHE A 335 10.02 43.09 16.73
C PHE A 335 11.36 43.52 16.15
N GLN A 336 12.42 42.80 16.50
CA GLN A 336 13.78 43.11 16.04
C GLN A 336 14.31 42.01 15.10
N VAL A 337 14.96 42.42 14.00
CA VAL A 337 15.67 41.54 13.07
C VAL A 337 17.02 42.18 12.74
N SER A 338 18.12 41.47 13.03
CA SER A 338 19.49 41.95 12.76
C SER A 338 19.76 43.37 13.31
N GLY A 339 19.34 43.64 14.55
CA GLY A 339 19.56 44.93 15.22
C GLY A 339 18.52 46.01 14.92
N LYS A 340 17.71 45.87 13.86
CA LYS A 340 16.71 46.87 13.46
C LYS A 340 15.32 46.51 13.98
N TYR A 341 14.53 47.52 14.37
CA TYR A 341 13.15 47.36 14.82
C TYR A 341 12.18 47.53 13.66
N TYR A 342 11.14 46.69 13.62
CA TYR A 342 10.07 46.68 12.63
C TYR A 342 8.73 46.52 13.33
N TYR A 343 7.66 47.00 12.70
CA TYR A 343 6.29 46.84 13.19
C TYR A 343 5.40 46.20 12.13
N VAL A 344 4.57 45.25 12.55
CA VAL A 344 3.52 44.66 11.72
C VAL A 344 2.15 44.91 12.32
N ASN A 345 1.16 45.25 11.48
CA ASN A 345 -0.20 45.53 11.91
C ASN A 345 -0.96 44.24 12.32
N VAL A 346 -2.25 44.37 12.65
CA VAL A 346 -3.12 43.23 13.05
C VAL A 346 -3.24 42.15 11.97
N SER A 347 -3.08 42.51 10.70
CA SER A 347 -3.07 41.59 9.55
C SER A 347 -1.68 41.02 9.25
N GLY A 348 -0.66 41.42 10.02
CA GLY A 348 0.74 41.00 9.86
C GLY A 348 1.53 41.78 8.81
N GLU A 349 0.94 42.82 8.23
CA GLU A 349 1.54 43.62 7.17
C GLU A 349 2.57 44.58 7.76
N LEU A 350 3.77 44.62 7.16
CA LEU A 350 4.85 45.52 7.56
C LEU A 350 4.43 46.97 7.34
N ALA A 351 4.54 47.78 8.39
CA ALA A 351 4.40 49.22 8.29
C ALA A 351 5.62 49.81 7.59
N VAL A 352 5.39 50.65 6.58
CA VAL A 352 6.43 51.38 5.82
C VAL A 352 6.02 52.84 5.66
N ASP A 353 6.99 53.73 5.58
CA ASP A 353 6.80 55.18 5.35
C ASP A 353 5.72 55.82 6.25
N THR A 354 5.72 55.47 7.53
CA THR A 354 4.68 55.88 8.48
C THR A 354 5.22 56.05 9.91
N THR A 355 4.34 56.45 10.84
CA THR A 355 4.65 56.57 12.27
C THR A 355 3.80 55.62 13.08
N ILE A 356 4.43 54.79 13.91
CA ILE A 356 3.76 53.84 14.81
C ILE A 356 4.24 54.13 16.24
N ASP A 357 3.32 54.31 17.19
CA ASP A 357 3.63 54.60 18.60
C ASP A 357 4.63 55.77 18.79
N GLY A 358 4.59 56.78 17.91
CA GLY A 358 5.50 57.93 17.93
C GLY A 358 6.88 57.70 17.30
N PHE A 359 7.14 56.51 16.74
CA PHE A 359 8.38 56.17 16.03
C PHE A 359 8.15 56.15 14.51
N GLN A 360 9.00 56.86 13.76
CA GLN A 360 8.99 56.79 12.29
C GLN A 360 9.64 55.48 11.81
N VAL A 361 9.04 54.86 10.79
CA VAL A 361 9.61 53.74 10.03
C VAL A 361 9.82 54.16 8.58
N ASP A 362 10.95 53.75 7.99
CA ASP A 362 11.33 54.10 6.62
C ASP A 362 10.61 53.24 5.56
N SER A 363 10.98 53.39 4.29
CA SER A 363 10.43 52.63 3.16
C SER A 363 10.77 51.14 3.17
N ASN A 364 11.74 50.72 4.01
CA ASN A 364 12.04 49.32 4.29
C ASN A 364 11.35 48.83 5.57
N GLY A 365 10.57 49.68 6.23
CA GLY A 365 9.86 49.42 7.48
C GLY A 365 10.76 49.44 8.72
N ALA A 366 12.02 49.84 8.59
CA ALA A 366 12.94 49.91 9.71
C ALA A 366 12.69 51.18 10.52
N ARG A 367 12.63 51.05 11.84
CA ARG A 367 12.53 52.18 12.75
C ARG A 367 13.74 53.10 12.58
N VAL A 368 13.47 54.37 12.32
CA VAL A 368 14.50 55.41 12.25
C VAL A 368 14.99 55.71 13.65
N GLU A 369 16.28 55.52 13.90
CA GLU A 369 16.89 55.95 15.16
C GLU A 369 17.01 57.47 15.14
N LYS A 370 16.58 58.12 16.23
CA LYS A 370 16.91 59.53 16.43
C LYS A 370 18.41 59.60 16.62
N SER A 371 19.12 60.16 15.64
CA SER A 371 20.52 60.55 15.81
C SER A 371 20.59 61.51 16.99
N THR A 372 21.10 61.04 18.12
CA THR A 372 21.52 61.91 19.22
C THR A 372 22.66 62.77 18.67
N GLN A 373 22.36 64.04 18.39
CA GLN A 373 23.40 65.05 18.17
C GLN A 373 24.16 65.32 19.46
#